data_AF-A0A2G9NXN7-F1
#
_entry.id   AF-A0A2G9NXN7-F1
#
_cell.length_a   1.000
_cell.length_b   1.000
_cell.length_c   1.000
_cell.angle_alpha   90.00
_cell.angle_beta   90.00
_cell.angle_gamma   90.00
#
_symmetry.space_group_name_H-M   'P 1'
#
loop_
_entity.id
_entity.type
_entity.pdbx_description
1 polymer ?
#
loop_
_entity_poly.entity_id
_entity_poly.type
_entity_poly.pdbx_seq_one_letter_code
_entity_poly.pdbx_strand_id
1 'polypeptide(L)'
;MLAKQQKSKDIDIIVDINELQRLKNENLSKNENLKKYEIKTGDIDIDIYVFYFSKLPILPENLEKYTLMTQGFKVVIPEALIVLKQAAEIERGNSVKGEKDRLDIISLLFFSNIDFNKYISILNENSLTDYIERLTFILRNFKDYNFLGLSPREFKIKKEELINKIRKAK
;
A
#
# COMPACT_ATOMS: atom_id res chain seq x y z
N MET A 1 -0.91 10.59 -8.69
CA MET A 1 -1.80 10.10 -9.76
C MET A 1 -1.13 8.87 -10.40
N LEU A 2 -1.13 7.73 -9.71
CA LEU A 2 -0.44 6.49 -10.15
C LEU A 2 -1.37 5.48 -10.86
N ALA A 3 -2.68 5.72 -10.85
CA ALA A 3 -3.69 4.77 -11.36
C ALA A 3 -3.88 4.76 -12.90
N LYS A 4 -3.08 5.50 -13.67
CA LYS A 4 -3.36 5.72 -15.11
C LYS A 4 -2.61 4.80 -16.08
N GLN A 5 -1.64 3.99 -15.63
CA GLN A 5 -0.75 3.24 -16.54
C GLN A 5 -0.95 1.71 -16.56
N GLN A 6 -1.78 1.15 -15.69
CA GLN A 6 -2.23 -0.24 -15.79
C GLN A 6 -3.71 -0.31 -15.43
N LYS A 7 -4.55 -0.95 -16.27
CA LYS A 7 -5.89 -1.35 -15.84
C LYS A 7 -5.71 -2.42 -14.76
N SER A 8 -5.81 -2.03 -13.50
CA SER A 8 -5.91 -2.99 -12.40
C SER A 8 -7.22 -3.74 -12.57
N LYS A 9 -7.16 -5.06 -12.63
CA LYS A 9 -8.33 -5.94 -12.53
C LYS A 9 -8.69 -6.25 -11.07
N ASP A 10 -7.81 -5.85 -10.15
CA ASP A 10 -7.97 -6.04 -8.71
C ASP A 10 -8.36 -4.71 -8.06
N ILE A 11 -9.41 -4.73 -7.23
CA ILE A 11 -9.88 -3.59 -6.43
C ILE A 11 -9.86 -3.97 -4.95
N ASP A 12 -9.11 -3.23 -4.15
CA ASP A 12 -9.14 -3.36 -2.69
C ASP A 12 -10.06 -2.27 -2.09
N ILE A 13 -11.06 -2.67 -1.30
CA ILE A 13 -11.91 -1.76 -0.55
C ILE A 13 -11.91 -2.08 0.94
N ILE A 14 -12.14 -1.05 1.74
CA ILE A 14 -12.34 -1.16 3.18
C ILE A 14 -13.76 -0.73 3.49
N VAL A 15 -14.48 -1.54 4.25
CA VAL A 15 -15.90 -1.31 4.59
C VAL A 15 -16.18 -1.59 6.05
N ASP A 16 -17.20 -0.91 6.58
CA ASP A 16 -17.79 -1.27 7.86
C ASP A 16 -18.78 -2.44 7.68
N ILE A 17 -19.40 -2.87 8.79
CA ILE A 17 -20.37 -3.96 8.76
C ILE A 17 -21.65 -3.59 7.98
N ASN A 18 -22.03 -2.31 7.96
CA ASN A 18 -23.27 -1.86 7.31
C ASN A 18 -23.10 -1.88 5.78
N GLU A 19 -21.98 -1.38 5.27
CA GLU A 19 -21.64 -1.43 3.85
C GLU A 19 -21.41 -2.88 3.39
N LEU A 20 -20.79 -3.73 4.21
CA LEU A 20 -20.70 -5.17 3.89
C LEU A 20 -22.09 -5.81 3.72
N GLN A 21 -23.07 -5.43 4.55
CA GLN A 21 -24.43 -5.95 4.43
C GLN A 21 -25.09 -5.54 3.12
N ARG A 22 -24.80 -4.34 2.60
CA ARG A 22 -25.31 -3.88 1.30
C ARG A 22 -24.74 -4.69 0.13
N LEU A 23 -23.52 -5.20 0.28
CA LEU A 23 -22.84 -6.03 -0.72
C LEU A 23 -23.26 -7.51 -0.69
N LYS A 24 -24.15 -7.93 0.22
CA LYS A 24 -24.54 -9.36 0.35
C LYS A 24 -25.13 -9.97 -0.93
N ASN A 25 -25.76 -9.16 -1.77
CA ASN A 25 -26.38 -9.64 -3.01
C ASN A 25 -25.35 -9.78 -4.17
N GLU A 26 -24.13 -9.32 -3.98
CA GLU A 26 -23.07 -9.28 -5.00
C GLU A 26 -22.12 -10.48 -4.85
N ASN A 27 -22.58 -11.71 -5.11
CA ASN A 27 -21.76 -12.95 -5.09
C ASN A 27 -20.64 -13.00 -4.02
N LEU A 28 -20.96 -12.52 -2.81
CA LEU A 28 -19.99 -12.23 -1.78
C LEU A 28 -19.49 -13.53 -1.16
N SER A 29 -18.18 -13.74 -1.19
CA SER A 29 -17.54 -14.91 -0.59
C SER A 29 -16.64 -14.51 0.57
N LYS A 30 -16.60 -15.33 1.63
CA LYS A 30 -15.77 -15.07 2.81
C LYS A 30 -14.51 -15.91 2.75
N ASN A 31 -13.36 -15.27 2.90
CA ASN A 31 -12.06 -15.92 3.03
C ASN A 31 -11.60 -15.84 4.49
N GLU A 32 -11.87 -16.90 5.25
CA GLU A 32 -11.50 -16.97 6.68
C GLU A 32 -10.00 -16.99 6.93
N ASN A 33 -9.23 -17.57 6.01
CA ASN A 33 -7.77 -17.69 6.15
C ASN A 33 -7.09 -16.35 5.96
N LEU A 34 -7.49 -15.61 4.91
CA LEU A 34 -6.95 -14.27 4.62
C LEU A 34 -7.68 -13.15 5.37
N LYS A 35 -8.70 -13.49 6.17
CA LYS A 35 -9.53 -12.55 6.94
C LYS A 35 -10.04 -11.40 6.06
N LYS A 36 -10.61 -11.73 4.90
CA LYS A 36 -11.26 -10.77 4.00
C LYS A 36 -12.51 -11.39 3.36
N TYR A 37 -13.31 -10.56 2.71
CA TYR A 37 -14.35 -10.99 1.79
C TYR A 37 -13.89 -10.71 0.35
N GLU A 38 -14.48 -11.39 -0.61
CA GLU A 38 -14.12 -11.29 -2.01
C GLU A 38 -15.40 -11.29 -2.87
N ILE A 39 -15.47 -10.39 -3.85
CA ILE A 39 -16.48 -10.41 -4.91
C ILE A 39 -15.75 -10.64 -6.23
N LYS A 40 -16.23 -11.59 -7.03
CA LYS A 40 -15.72 -11.87 -8.37
C LYS A 40 -16.80 -11.54 -9.39
N THR A 41 -16.54 -10.57 -10.26
CA THR A 41 -17.48 -10.14 -11.29
C THR A 41 -16.80 -10.04 -12.65
N GLY A 42 -17.03 -11.05 -13.50
CA GLY A 42 -16.34 -11.19 -14.77
C GLY A 42 -14.83 -11.28 -14.58
N ASP A 43 -14.13 -10.27 -15.08
CA ASP A 43 -12.67 -10.14 -15.05
C ASP A 43 -12.16 -9.30 -13.86
N ILE A 44 -13.04 -8.87 -12.95
CA ILE A 44 -12.70 -8.01 -11.82
C ILE A 44 -12.78 -8.81 -10.53
N ASP A 45 -11.69 -8.79 -9.78
CA ASP A 45 -11.59 -9.33 -8.43
C ASP A 45 -11.61 -8.17 -7.43
N ILE A 46 -12.53 -8.20 -6.46
CA ILE A 46 -12.68 -7.17 -5.44
C ILE A 46 -12.38 -7.79 -4.07
N ASP A 47 -11.29 -7.36 -3.45
CA ASP A 47 -10.90 -7.70 -2.10
C ASP A 47 -11.52 -6.71 -1.10
N ILE A 48 -12.23 -7.23 -0.10
CA ILE A 48 -13.03 -6.45 0.83
C ILE A 48 -12.51 -6.68 2.26
N TYR A 49 -11.89 -5.65 2.81
CA TYR A 49 -11.40 -5.63 4.18
C TYR A 49 -12.45 -5.01 5.10
N VAL A 50 -12.83 -5.74 6.14
CA VAL A 50 -13.97 -5.37 7.01
C VAL A 50 -13.48 -4.99 8.40
N PHE A 51 -14.03 -3.92 8.95
CA PHE A 51 -13.76 -3.48 10.33
C PHE A 51 -13.93 -4.62 11.33
N TYR A 52 -13.00 -4.71 12.29
CA TYR A 52 -12.97 -5.73 13.35
C TYR A 52 -12.85 -7.21 12.90
N PHE A 53 -12.85 -7.49 11.59
CA PHE A 53 -12.66 -8.85 11.05
C PHE A 53 -11.30 -9.00 10.36
N SER A 54 -10.95 -8.01 9.53
CA SER A 54 -9.74 -8.06 8.72
C SER A 54 -8.49 -7.74 9.50
N LYS A 55 -7.43 -8.49 9.21
CA LYS A 55 -6.12 -8.36 9.85
C LYS A 55 -5.14 -7.70 8.90
N LEU A 56 -4.99 -6.39 9.08
CA LEU A 56 -4.03 -5.55 8.38
C LEU A 56 -3.03 -4.98 9.41
N PRO A 57 -1.81 -4.58 8.99
CA PRO A 57 -0.84 -4.00 9.92
C PRO A 57 -1.33 -2.66 10.51
N ILE A 58 -2.20 -1.95 9.77
CA ILE A 58 -3.03 -0.86 10.30
C ILE A 58 -4.46 -1.38 10.28
N LEU A 59 -5.12 -1.40 11.43
CA LEU A 59 -6.48 -1.91 11.52
C LEU A 59 -7.41 -1.17 10.53
N PRO A 60 -8.34 -1.87 9.85
CA PRO A 60 -9.25 -1.26 8.89
C PRO A 60 -9.98 -0.02 9.42
N GLU A 61 -10.48 -0.07 10.65
CA GLU A 61 -11.15 1.05 11.32
C GLU A 61 -10.23 2.25 11.60
N ASN A 62 -8.93 2.01 11.73
CA ASN A 62 -7.93 3.08 11.91
C ASN A 62 -7.48 3.69 10.58
N LEU A 63 -7.58 2.96 9.46
CA LEU A 63 -7.21 3.46 8.13
C LEU A 63 -8.05 4.66 7.71
N GLU A 64 -9.26 4.83 8.25
CA GLU A 64 -10.10 6.00 7.99
C GLU A 64 -9.39 7.34 8.28
N LYS A 65 -8.53 7.37 9.30
CA LYS A 65 -7.72 8.55 9.69
C LYS A 65 -6.66 8.90 8.65
N TYR A 66 -6.29 7.93 7.82
CA TYR A 66 -5.25 8.04 6.81
C TYR A 66 -5.87 8.00 5.41
N THR A 67 -6.93 8.77 5.20
CA THR A 67 -7.59 8.89 3.89
C THR A 67 -7.58 10.32 3.36
N LEU A 68 -7.77 10.44 2.05
CA LEU A 68 -8.04 11.69 1.35
C LEU A 68 -9.17 11.49 0.35
N MET A 69 -9.84 12.58 -0.03
CA MET A 69 -10.83 12.56 -1.11
C MET A 69 -10.12 12.79 -2.45
N THR A 70 -10.28 11.86 -3.39
CA THR A 70 -9.83 12.00 -4.78
C THR A 70 -10.95 11.59 -5.72
N GLN A 71 -11.35 12.49 -6.63
CA GLN A 71 -12.35 12.18 -7.66
C GLN A 71 -13.67 11.58 -7.11
N GLY A 72 -14.10 12.00 -5.92
CA GLY A 72 -15.30 11.47 -5.26
C GLY A 72 -15.09 10.20 -4.44
N PHE A 73 -13.89 9.62 -4.43
CA PHE A 73 -13.54 8.45 -3.64
C PHE A 73 -12.71 8.82 -2.41
N LYS A 74 -13.04 8.21 -1.27
CA LYS A 74 -12.19 8.21 -0.07
C LYS A 74 -11.12 7.14 -0.26
N VAL A 75 -9.86 7.54 -0.44
CA VAL A 75 -8.74 6.63 -0.69
C VAL A 75 -7.70 6.73 0.40
N VAL A 76 -7.01 5.62 0.67
CA VAL A 76 -5.89 5.58 1.61
C VAL A 76 -4.74 6.46 1.08
N ILE A 77 -4.14 7.26 1.96
CA ILE A 77 -3.00 8.11 1.62
C ILE A 77 -1.76 7.26 1.28
N PRO A 78 -0.83 7.77 0.47
CA PRO A 78 0.37 7.03 0.07
C PRO A 78 1.20 6.50 1.24
N GLU A 79 1.32 7.24 2.34
CA GLU A 79 2.11 6.84 3.51
C GLU A 79 1.57 5.56 4.15
N ALA A 80 0.26 5.51 4.43
CA ALA A 80 -0.39 4.32 4.97
C ALA A 80 -0.35 3.17 3.96
N LEU A 81 -0.48 3.46 2.66
CA LEU A 81 -0.38 2.44 1.62
C LEU A 81 1.01 1.79 1.56
N ILE A 82 2.09 2.55 1.77
CA ILE A 82 3.44 2.01 1.89
C ILE A 82 3.54 1.04 3.07
N VAL A 83 2.96 1.38 4.24
CA VAL A 83 2.95 0.49 5.42
C VAL A 83 2.22 -0.82 5.11
N LEU A 84 1.04 -0.76 4.47
CA LEU A 84 0.28 -1.94 4.07
C LEU A 84 1.08 -2.83 3.12
N LYS A 85 1.74 -2.22 2.12
CA LYS A 85 2.58 -2.94 1.15
C LYS A 85 3.81 -3.56 1.80
N GLN A 86 4.43 -2.91 2.80
CA GLN A 86 5.57 -3.47 3.51
C GLN A 86 5.21 -4.70 4.31
N ALA A 87 4.05 -4.74 4.96
CA ALA A 87 3.62 -5.96 5.66
C ALA A 87 3.47 -7.14 4.69
N ALA A 88 2.79 -6.92 3.55
CA ALA A 88 2.66 -7.94 2.52
C ALA A 88 4.02 -8.38 1.96
N GLU A 89 4.93 -7.44 1.71
CA GLU A 89 6.29 -7.69 1.25
C GLU A 89 7.09 -8.55 2.24
N ILE A 90 7.02 -8.23 3.53
CA ILE A 90 7.71 -8.97 4.59
C ILE A 90 7.15 -10.39 4.71
N GLU A 91 5.83 -10.56 4.71
CA GLU A 91 5.17 -11.86 4.79
C GLU A 91 5.52 -12.75 3.57
N ARG A 92 5.55 -12.16 2.38
CA ARG A 92 5.79 -12.87 1.11
C ARG A 92 7.26 -13.02 0.76
N GLY A 93 8.15 -12.30 1.44
CA GLY A 93 9.60 -12.38 1.32
C GLY A 93 10.13 -12.30 -0.12
N ASN A 94 10.98 -13.25 -0.50
CA ASN A 94 11.62 -13.30 -1.83
C ASN A 94 10.76 -13.98 -2.91
N SER A 95 9.47 -14.18 -2.68
CA SER A 95 8.57 -14.70 -3.71
C SER A 95 8.31 -13.68 -4.82
N VAL A 96 7.79 -14.14 -5.95
CA VAL A 96 7.32 -13.28 -7.06
C VAL A 96 6.31 -12.24 -6.57
N LYS A 97 5.43 -12.60 -5.62
CA LYS A 97 4.47 -11.65 -5.03
C LYS A 97 5.18 -10.59 -4.18
N GLY A 98 6.14 -11.01 -3.35
CA GLY A 98 6.94 -10.06 -2.56
C GLY A 98 7.80 -9.13 -3.44
N GLU A 99 8.27 -9.59 -4.59
CA GLU A 99 8.93 -8.72 -5.56
C GLU A 99 7.99 -7.66 -6.14
N LYS A 100 6.76 -8.03 -6.51
CA LYS A 100 5.73 -7.07 -6.91
C LYS A 100 5.46 -6.03 -5.82
N ASP A 101 5.34 -6.45 -4.56
CA ASP A 101 5.14 -5.51 -3.44
C ASP A 101 6.32 -4.54 -3.28
N ARG A 102 7.58 -4.98 -3.47
CA ARG A 102 8.76 -4.08 -3.51
C ARG A 102 8.69 -3.08 -4.65
N LEU A 103 8.30 -3.52 -5.85
CA LEU A 103 8.15 -2.65 -7.02
C LEU A 103 7.05 -1.59 -6.80
N ASP A 104 5.93 -1.97 -6.16
CA ASP A 104 4.87 -1.05 -5.79
C ASP A 104 5.35 -0.02 -4.76
N ILE A 105 6.09 -0.45 -3.72
CA ILE A 105 6.69 0.45 -2.72
C ILE A 105 7.62 1.46 -3.40
N ILE A 106 8.52 0.99 -4.27
CA ILE A 106 9.43 1.88 -5.01
C ILE A 106 8.63 2.85 -5.90
N SER A 107 7.60 2.38 -6.60
CA SER A 107 6.76 3.22 -7.44
C SER A 107 6.06 4.30 -6.63
N LEU A 108 5.54 3.97 -5.44
CA LEU A 108 4.95 4.94 -4.51
C LEU A 108 5.97 5.98 -4.07
N LEU A 109 7.16 5.55 -3.63
CA LEU A 109 8.24 6.45 -3.20
C LEU A 109 8.68 7.42 -4.30
N PHE A 110 8.76 6.94 -5.54
CA PHE A 110 9.20 7.77 -6.66
C PHE A 110 8.08 8.66 -7.19
N PHE A 111 6.84 8.20 -7.30
CA PHE A 111 5.81 8.93 -8.05
C PHE A 111 4.73 9.58 -7.17
N SER A 112 4.78 9.37 -5.85
CA SER A 112 3.91 10.04 -4.90
C SER A 112 4.67 11.06 -4.07
N ASN A 113 3.98 12.13 -3.65
CA ASN A 113 4.55 13.09 -2.72
C ASN A 113 4.40 12.56 -1.29
N ILE A 114 5.38 11.80 -0.84
CA ILE A 114 5.38 11.16 0.49
C ILE A 114 5.82 12.16 1.56
N ASP A 115 4.99 12.32 2.60
CA ASP A 115 5.35 12.96 3.87
C ASP A 115 5.95 11.91 4.82
N PHE A 116 7.27 11.92 4.96
CA PHE A 116 7.97 10.95 5.81
C PHE A 116 7.75 11.17 7.30
N ASN A 117 7.41 12.39 7.75
CA ASN A 117 7.06 12.62 9.15
C ASN A 117 5.72 11.95 9.46
N LYS A 118 4.75 12.08 8.55
CA LYS A 118 3.46 11.39 8.65
C LYS A 118 3.60 9.87 8.59
N TYR A 119 4.42 9.37 7.65
CA TYR A 119 4.75 7.94 7.57
C TYR A 119 5.32 7.41 8.91
N ILE A 120 6.26 8.12 9.53
CA ILE A 120 6.84 7.72 10.83
C ILE A 120 5.80 7.79 11.95
N SER A 121 4.92 8.80 11.96
CA SER A 121 3.79 8.85 12.92
C SER A 121 2.93 7.59 12.82
N ILE A 122 2.58 7.17 11.59
CA ILE A 122 1.80 5.95 11.35
C ILE A 122 2.55 4.71 11.88
N LEU A 123 3.86 4.60 11.64
CA LEU A 123 4.64 3.49 12.17
C LEU A 123 4.61 3.45 13.70
N ASN A 124 4.81 4.60 14.36
CA ASN A 124 4.83 4.71 15.81
C ASN A 124 3.47 4.36 16.42
N GLU A 125 2.38 4.90 15.85
CA GLU A 125 1.00 4.65 16.29
C GLU A 125 0.61 3.17 16.20
N ASN A 126 1.22 2.41 15.29
CA ASN A 126 0.90 1.00 15.06
C ASN A 126 2.01 0.03 15.54
N SER A 127 3.02 0.51 16.26
CA SER A 127 4.17 -0.30 16.74
C SER A 127 4.97 -1.02 15.62
N LEU A 128 5.14 -0.38 14.46
CA LEU A 128 5.80 -0.90 13.26
C LEU A 128 7.12 -0.19 12.96
N THR A 129 7.86 0.22 13.99
CA THR A 129 9.01 1.13 13.83
C THR A 129 10.17 0.53 13.02
N ASP A 130 10.30 -0.80 12.99
CA ASP A 130 11.28 -1.55 12.19
C ASP A 130 11.06 -1.40 10.67
N TYR A 131 9.86 -1.04 10.24
CA TYR A 131 9.52 -0.86 8.82
C TYR A 131 10.35 0.27 8.19
N ILE A 132 10.85 1.24 8.96
CA ILE A 132 11.72 2.29 8.40
C ILE A 132 13.05 1.73 7.89
N GLU A 133 13.60 0.73 8.58
CA GLU A 133 14.84 0.08 8.14
C GLU A 133 14.58 -0.80 6.93
N ARG A 134 13.44 -1.49 6.91
CA ARG A 134 13.03 -2.26 5.74
C ARG A 134 12.83 -1.37 4.51
N LEU A 135 12.16 -0.22 4.65
CA LEU A 135 11.95 0.75 3.58
C LEU A 135 13.30 1.29 3.05
N THR A 136 14.21 1.62 3.97
CA THR A 136 15.57 2.07 3.63
C THR A 136 16.34 0.98 2.87
N PHE A 137 16.22 -0.27 3.29
CA PHE A 137 16.83 -1.42 2.63
C PHE A 137 16.28 -1.60 1.20
N ILE A 138 14.96 -1.59 1.01
CA ILE A 138 14.31 -1.71 -0.30
C ILE A 138 14.82 -0.60 -1.23
N LEU A 139 14.76 0.65 -0.79
CA LEU A 139 15.19 1.80 -1.59
C LEU A 139 16.67 1.74 -1.97
N ARG A 140 17.56 1.40 -1.03
CA ARG A 140 19.01 1.30 -1.29
C ARG A 140 19.36 0.19 -2.26
N ASN A 141 18.70 -0.96 -2.16
CA ASN A 141 19.02 -2.13 -2.99
C ASN A 141 18.33 -2.11 -4.36
N PHE A 142 17.30 -1.29 -4.55
CA PHE A 142 16.67 -1.14 -5.85
C PHE A 142 17.62 -0.47 -6.86
N LYS A 143 17.80 -1.08 -8.03
CA LYS A 143 18.71 -0.63 -9.10
C LYS A 143 18.06 -0.53 -10.47
N ASP A 144 16.84 -1.04 -10.63
CA ASP A 144 16.17 -1.11 -11.93
C ASP A 144 15.49 0.22 -12.27
N TYR A 145 16.28 1.19 -12.69
CA TYR A 145 15.77 2.50 -13.12
C TYR A 145 14.91 2.42 -14.40
N ASN A 146 15.11 1.37 -15.23
CA ASN A 146 14.34 1.15 -16.45
C ASN A 146 12.88 0.81 -16.12
N PHE A 147 12.65 0.02 -15.07
CA PHE A 147 11.31 -0.25 -14.55
C PHE A 147 10.54 1.05 -14.21
N LEU A 148 11.25 2.07 -13.73
CA LEU A 148 10.65 3.37 -13.41
C LEU A 148 10.53 4.32 -14.61
N GLY A 149 11.02 3.92 -15.80
CA GLY A 149 11.06 4.80 -16.96
C GLY A 149 11.90 6.06 -16.74
N LEU A 150 12.91 6.01 -15.86
CA LEU A 150 13.80 7.12 -15.54
C LEU A 150 15.16 6.94 -16.19
N SER A 151 15.83 8.04 -16.51
CA SER A 151 17.26 7.98 -16.85
C SER A 151 18.11 7.63 -15.61
N PRO A 152 19.32 7.07 -15.79
CA PRO A 152 20.23 6.78 -14.68
C PRO A 152 20.51 8.00 -13.77
N ARG A 153 20.57 9.20 -14.37
CA ARG A 153 20.83 10.46 -13.65
C ARG A 153 19.62 10.85 -12.79
N GLU A 154 18.42 10.86 -13.36
CA GLU A 154 17.19 11.20 -12.63
C GLU A 154 16.95 10.24 -11.47
N PHE A 155 17.15 8.94 -11.73
CA PHE A 155 17.05 7.92 -10.70
C PHE A 155 18.01 8.18 -9.53
N LYS A 156 19.28 8.46 -9.83
CA LYS A 156 20.30 8.72 -8.80
C LYS A 156 19.92 9.91 -7.91
N ILE A 157 19.60 11.05 -8.53
CA ILE A 157 19.24 12.29 -7.81
C ILE A 157 18.05 12.04 -6.90
N LYS A 158 16.97 11.49 -7.44
CA LYS A 158 15.72 11.27 -6.71
C LYS A 158 15.88 10.25 -5.59
N LYS A 159 16.67 9.20 -5.82
CA LYS A 159 17.01 8.21 -4.78
C LYS A 159 17.80 8.84 -3.63
N GLU A 160 18.79 9.69 -3.92
CA GLU A 160 19.55 10.41 -2.90
C GLU A 160 18.65 11.37 -2.10
N GLU A 161 17.75 12.10 -2.77
CA GLU A 161 16.75 12.95 -2.12
C GLU A 161 15.83 12.17 -1.18
N LEU A 162 15.28 11.05 -1.63
CA LEU A 162 14.41 10.18 -0.82
C LEU A 162 15.15 9.63 0.40
N ILE A 163 16.39 9.15 0.24
CA ILE A 163 17.22 8.68 1.35
C ILE A 163 17.46 9.80 2.37
N ASN A 164 17.73 11.02 1.91
CA ASN A 164 17.94 12.16 2.80
C ASN A 164 16.66 12.58 3.52
N LYS A 165 15.50 12.52 2.86
CA LYS A 165 14.20 12.79 3.49
C LYS A 165 13.89 11.77 4.60
N ILE A 166 14.07 10.48 4.32
CA ILE A 166 13.92 9.39 5.32
C ILE A 166 14.83 9.64 6.52
N ARG A 167 16.11 9.97 6.28
CA ARG A 167 17.09 10.23 7.35
C ARG A 167 16.74 11.43 8.24
N LYS A 168 16.12 12.47 7.69
CA LYS A 168 15.73 13.67 8.44
C LYS A 168 14.46 13.48 9.28
N ALA A 169 13.63 12.52 8.88
CA ALA A 169 12.37 12.24 9.56
C ALA A 169 12.55 11.24 10.72
N LYS A 170 13.59 10.39 10.67
CA LYS A 170 14.05 9.56 11.79
C LYS A 170 14.59 10.42 12.93
#